data_AF-A0A803XY91-F1
#
_entry.id   AF-A0A803XY91-F1
#
_cell.length_a   1.000
_cell.length_b   1.000
_cell.length_c   1.000
_cell.angle_alpha   90.00
_cell.angle_beta   90.00
_cell.angle_gamma   90.00
#
_symmetry.space_group_name_H-M   'P 1'
#
loop_
_entity.id
_entity.type
_entity.pdbx_description
1 polymer ?
#
loop_
_entity_poly.entity_id
_entity_poly.type
_entity_poly.pdbx_seq_one_letter_code
_entity_poly.pdbx_strand_id
1 'polypeptide(L)'
;PFPSFEVQKKTFTKWVNKHLMKVRKHINDLYEDLRDGHNLVSLLEVLSGVKLPREKGRMRFHRLQNVQIALDFLKQRQVRLQGHLGLWGQGTSPHKQQWSS
;
A
#
# COMPACT_ATOMS: atom_id res chain seq x y z
N PRO A 1 -15.31 13.38 -20.12
CA PRO A 1 -14.72 12.09 -20.55
C PRO A 1 -13.73 11.56 -19.51
N PHE A 2 -14.03 10.43 -18.88
CA PHE A 2 -13.10 9.78 -17.97
C PHE A 2 -11.87 9.28 -18.74
N PRO A 3 -10.66 9.37 -18.18
CA PRO A 3 -9.45 8.90 -18.85
C PRO A 3 -9.58 7.41 -19.17
N SER A 4 -9.21 7.03 -20.39
CA SER A 4 -9.23 5.63 -20.81
C SER A 4 -8.30 4.79 -19.94
N PHE A 5 -8.57 3.48 -19.88
CA PHE A 5 -7.74 2.53 -19.16
C PHE A 5 -6.24 2.66 -19.52
N GLU A 6 -5.93 2.85 -20.80
CA GLU A 6 -4.57 3.09 -21.29
C GLU A 6 -3.93 4.37 -20.72
N VAL A 7 -4.69 5.44 -20.59
CA VAL A 7 -4.22 6.70 -19.98
C VAL A 7 -3.97 6.51 -18.48
N GLN A 8 -4.85 5.78 -17.79
CA GLN A 8 -4.67 5.46 -16.37
C GLN A 8 -3.43 4.60 -16.15
N LYS A 9 -3.22 3.55 -16.96
CA LYS A 9 -2.03 2.69 -16.91
C LYS A 9 -0.76 3.53 -17.08
N LYS A 10 -0.67 4.34 -18.13
CA LYS A 10 0.50 5.21 -18.39
C LYS A 10 0.77 6.18 -17.26
N THR A 11 -0.28 6.79 -16.72
CA THR A 11 -0.17 7.75 -15.61
C THR A 11 0.37 7.06 -14.36
N PHE A 12 -0.16 5.87 -14.04
CA PHE A 12 0.30 5.11 -12.90
C PHE A 12 1.74 4.62 -13.07
N THR A 13 2.12 4.10 -14.24
CA THR A 13 3.51 3.70 -14.52
C THR A 13 4.49 4.87 -14.33
N LYS A 14 4.16 6.07 -14.84
CA LYS A 14 4.98 7.27 -14.62
C LYS A 14 5.10 7.62 -13.14
N TRP A 15 3.99 7.54 -12.40
CA TRP A 15 3.99 7.80 -10.97
C TRP A 15 4.84 6.80 -10.18
N VAL A 16 4.76 5.50 -10.51
CA VAL A 16 5.59 4.46 -9.91
C VAL A 16 7.08 4.73 -10.19
N ASN A 17 7.43 5.01 -11.45
CA ASN A 17 8.81 5.31 -11.83
C ASN A 17 9.38 6.55 -11.11
N LYS A 18 8.58 7.60 -10.94
CA LYS A 18 8.98 8.80 -10.16
C LYS A 18 9.47 8.43 -8.75
N HIS A 19 8.86 7.43 -8.11
CA HIS A 19 9.27 6.98 -6.78
C HIS A 19 10.41 5.95 -6.84
N LEU A 20 10.36 4.99 -7.75
CA LEU A 20 11.39 3.95 -7.89
C LEU A 20 12.76 4.50 -8.31
N MET A 21 12.81 5.63 -9.02
CA MET A 21 14.09 6.27 -9.34
C MET A 21 14.91 6.66 -8.10
N LYS A 22 14.26 6.94 -6.95
CA LYS A 22 14.95 7.22 -5.68
C LYS A 22 15.79 6.04 -5.17
N VAL A 23 15.49 4.82 -5.63
CA VAL A 23 16.21 3.59 -5.31
C VAL A 23 16.82 2.94 -6.56
N ARG A 24 17.03 3.72 -7.62
CA ARG A 24 17.63 3.29 -8.90
C ARG A 24 16.91 2.10 -9.54
N LYS A 25 15.58 2.07 -9.45
CA LYS A 25 14.71 1.08 -10.09
C LYS A 25 13.80 1.73 -11.12
N HIS A 26 13.36 0.94 -12.09
CA HIS A 26 12.47 1.37 -13.17
C HIS A 26 11.59 0.21 -13.62
N ILE A 27 10.35 0.51 -14.03
CA ILE A 27 9.41 -0.43 -14.64
C ILE A 27 9.00 0.06 -16.03
N ASN A 28 8.87 -0.88 -16.97
CA ASN A 28 8.44 -0.67 -18.34
C ASN A 28 6.98 -1.12 -18.52
N ASP A 29 6.65 -2.33 -18.07
CA ASP A 29 5.27 -2.84 -18.05
C ASP A 29 4.79 -3.05 -16.62
N LEU A 30 3.69 -2.38 -16.30
CA LEU A 30 3.12 -2.40 -14.96
C LEU A 30 2.74 -3.81 -14.47
N TYR A 31 2.21 -4.65 -15.36
CA TYR A 31 1.71 -5.97 -15.00
C TYR A 31 2.83 -6.98 -14.87
N GLU A 32 3.83 -6.93 -15.75
CA GLU A 32 4.96 -7.84 -15.70
C GLU A 32 5.95 -7.47 -14.58
N ASP A 33 6.32 -6.18 -14.49
CA ASP A 33 7.42 -5.76 -13.62
C ASP A 33 7.04 -5.65 -12.13
N LEU A 34 5.74 -5.72 -11.80
CA LEU A 34 5.27 -5.79 -10.41
C LEU A 34 4.95 -7.22 -9.96
N ARG A 35 4.89 -8.18 -10.90
CA ARG A 35 4.37 -9.54 -10.65
C ARG A 35 5.19 -10.36 -9.66
N ASP A 36 6.50 -10.10 -9.58
CA ASP A 36 7.40 -10.79 -8.66
C ASP A 36 7.44 -10.20 -7.23
N GLY A 37 6.75 -9.07 -7.03
CA GLY A 37 6.65 -8.35 -5.77
C GLY A 37 7.86 -7.48 -5.41
N HIS A 38 9.02 -7.60 -6.06
CA HIS A 38 10.23 -6.88 -5.63
C HIS A 38 10.11 -5.36 -5.81
N ASN A 39 9.55 -4.93 -6.92
CA ASN A 39 9.32 -3.52 -7.22
C ASN A 39 8.17 -2.94 -6.39
N LEU A 40 7.14 -3.75 -6.13
CA LEU A 40 6.04 -3.39 -5.24
C LEU A 40 6.54 -3.12 -3.81
N VAL A 41 7.36 -4.02 -3.27
CA VAL A 41 7.98 -3.82 -1.94
C VAL A 41 8.87 -2.57 -1.93
N SER A 42 9.69 -2.35 -2.97
CA SER A 42 10.51 -1.12 -3.08
C SER A 42 9.70 0.15 -3.12
N LEU A 43 8.58 0.16 -3.84
CA LEU A 43 7.67 1.30 -3.90
C LEU A 43 7.11 1.61 -2.51
N LEU A 44 6.66 0.59 -1.77
CA LEU A 44 6.14 0.76 -0.41
C LEU A 44 7.20 1.25 0.58
N GLU A 45 8.44 0.76 0.48
CA GLU A 45 9.55 1.28 1.30
C GLU A 45 9.79 2.77 1.04
N VAL A 46 9.81 3.18 -0.23
CA VAL A 46 10.02 4.58 -0.62
C VAL A 46 8.88 5.48 -0.16
N LEU A 47 7.63 5.01 -0.26
CA LEU A 47 6.46 5.79 0.13
C LEU A 47 6.32 5.91 1.65
N SER A 48 6.69 4.87 2.38
CA SER A 48 6.46 4.80 3.83
C SER A 48 7.67 5.15 4.68
N GLY A 49 8.87 5.16 4.09
CA GLY A 49 10.14 5.29 4.81
C GLY A 49 10.51 4.07 5.65
N VAL A 50 9.73 2.99 5.61
CA VAL A 50 9.93 1.77 6.41
C VAL A 50 10.52 0.66 5.57
N LYS A 51 11.56 -0.02 6.08
CA LYS A 51 12.13 -1.20 5.43
C LYS A 51 11.23 -2.42 5.59
N LEU A 52 11.03 -3.16 4.51
CA LEU A 52 10.17 -4.34 4.47
C LEU A 52 11.01 -5.61 4.27
N PRO A 53 10.57 -6.75 4.82
CA PRO A 53 11.22 -8.04 4.54
C PRO A 53 11.10 -8.38 3.05
N ARG A 54 12.04 -9.17 2.55
CA ARG A 54 12.11 -9.58 1.15
C ARG A 54 12.61 -11.01 1.06
N GLU A 55 11.82 -11.86 0.41
CA GLU A 55 12.25 -13.20 0.08
C GLU A 55 13.24 -13.17 -1.09
N LYS A 56 14.29 -13.97 -0.94
CA LYS A 56 15.31 -14.17 -1.97
C LYS A 56 15.02 -15.48 -2.69
N GLY A 57 14.89 -15.44 -4.02
CA GLY A 57 14.70 -16.64 -4.82
C GLY A 57 13.83 -16.38 -6.04
N ARG A 58 13.91 -17.28 -7.02
CA ARG A 58 13.22 -17.11 -8.31
C ARG A 58 11.97 -17.97 -8.47
N MET A 59 11.76 -18.92 -7.56
CA MET A 59 10.59 -19.81 -7.57
C MET A 59 9.28 -19.03 -7.34
N ARG A 60 8.18 -19.59 -7.82
CA ARG A 60 6.84 -19.01 -7.68
C ARG A 60 6.48 -18.67 -6.23
N PHE A 61 6.85 -19.53 -5.28
CA PHE A 61 6.60 -19.30 -3.86
C PHE A 61 7.24 -17.99 -3.34
N HIS A 62 8.51 -17.72 -3.66
CA HIS A 62 9.19 -16.48 -3.24
C HIS A 62 8.51 -15.23 -3.82
N ARG A 63 8.06 -15.30 -5.08
CA ARG A 63 7.33 -14.20 -5.73
C ARG A 63 6.01 -13.92 -5.01
N LEU A 64 5.23 -14.97 -4.73
CA LEU A 64 3.98 -14.86 -3.99
C LEU A 64 4.21 -14.29 -2.59
N GLN A 65 5.27 -14.71 -1.90
CA GLN A 65 5.60 -14.22 -0.57
C GLN A 65 5.97 -12.72 -0.59
N ASN A 66 6.74 -12.25 -1.58
CA ASN A 66 7.04 -10.82 -1.73
C ASN A 66 5.78 -9.98 -1.99
N VAL A 67 4.84 -10.50 -2.79
CA VAL A 67 3.54 -9.84 -3.01
C VAL A 67 2.72 -9.84 -1.71
N GLN A 68 2.69 -10.96 -0.98
CA GLN A 68 1.97 -11.09 0.28
C GLN A 68 2.46 -10.08 1.33
N ILE A 69 3.79 -9.94 1.48
CA ILE A 69 4.41 -8.95 2.37
C ILE A 69 3.90 -7.53 2.05
N ALA A 70 3.85 -7.16 0.77
CA ALA A 70 3.37 -5.86 0.35
C ALA A 70 1.88 -5.65 0.68
N LEU A 71 1.05 -6.67 0.44
CA LEU A 71 -0.39 -6.62 0.73
C LEU A 71 -0.66 -6.51 2.23
N ASP A 72 0.05 -7.28 3.06
CA ASP A 72 -0.12 -7.26 4.51
C ASP A 72 0.32 -5.92 5.10
N PHE A 73 1.39 -5.32 4.57
CA PHE A 73 1.80 -3.97 4.96
C PHE A 73 0.73 -2.92 4.67
N LEU A 74 0.10 -2.98 3.50
CA LEU A 74 -0.99 -2.07 3.13
C LEU A 74 -2.21 -2.26 4.04
N LYS A 75 -2.62 -3.51 4.29
CA LYS A 75 -3.74 -3.83 5.20
C LYS A 75 -3.50 -3.28 6.60
N GLN A 76 -2.32 -3.50 7.18
CA GLN A 76 -1.99 -3.00 8.51
C GLN A 76 -2.07 -1.47 8.61
N ARG A 77 -1.62 -0.75 7.58
CA ARG A 77 -1.71 0.72 7.55
C ARG A 77 -3.12 1.24 7.32
N GLN A 78 -3.91 0.57 6.49
CA GLN A 78 -5.30 0.94 6.26
C GLN A 78 -6.15 0.70 7.54
N VAL A 79 -5.92 -0.41 8.24
CA VAL A 79 -6.54 -0.69 9.55
C VAL A 79 -6.12 0.36 10.59
N ARG A 80 -4.85 0.79 10.61
CA ARG A 80 -4.40 1.89 11.48
C ARG A 80 -5.11 3.22 11.19
N LEU A 81 -5.34 3.55 9.92
CA LEU A 81 -6.05 4.77 9.53
C LEU A 81 -7.53 4.71 9.92
N GLN A 82 -8.21 3.56 9.74
CA GLN A 82 -9.58 3.38 10.22
C GLN A 82 -9.67 3.38 11.75
N GLY A 83 -8.71 2.76 12.44
CA GLY A 83 -8.65 2.76 13.90
C GLY A 83 -8.44 4.16 14.50
N HIS A 84 -7.66 5.02 13.85
CA HIS A 84 -7.46 6.41 14.30
C HIS A 84 -8.70 7.29 14.05
N LEU A 85 -9.49 7.02 13.00
CA LEU A 85 -10.80 7.66 12.81
C LEU A 85 -11.89 7.11 13.75
N GLY A 86 -11.74 5.89 14.30
CA GLY A 86 -12.72 5.26 15.18
C GLY A 86 -12.61 5.62 16.67
N LEU A 87 -11.50 6.22 17.12
CA LEU A 87 -11.25 6.49 18.55
C LEU A 87 -11.63 7.89 19.02
N TRP A 88 -12.10 8.78 18.14
CA TRP A 88 -12.67 10.08 18.52
C TRP A 88 -14.21 10.06 18.67
N GLY A 89 -14.83 8.88 18.56
CA GLY A 89 -16.28 8.71 18.62
C GLY A 89 -16.88 8.35 19.98
N GLN A 90 -16.06 8.09 21.01
CA GLN A 90 -16.57 7.86 22.37
C GLN A 90 -16.20 9.04 23.26
N GLY A 91 -17.09 10.02 23.25
CA GLY A 91 -17.03 11.18 24.13
C GLY A 91 -17.08 10.76 25.59
N THR A 92 -16.02 11.05 26.32
CA THR A 92 -16.10 11.27 27.76
C THR A 92 -16.90 12.55 27.99
N SER A 93 -18.22 12.44 28.10
CA SER A 93 -19.08 13.52 28.59
C SER A 93 -19.98 12.96 29.71
N PRO A 94 -19.82 13.39 30.97
CA PRO A 94 -20.55 12.83 32.11
C PRO A 94 -22.04 13.23 32.19
N HIS A 95 -22.64 13.76 31.12
CA HIS A 95 -23.91 14.49 31.22
C HIS A 95 -25.11 13.87 30.47
N LYS A 96 -25.15 12.54 30.32
CA LYS A 96 -26.34 11.83 29.79
C LYS A 96 -26.70 10.58 30.61
N GLN A 97 -27.00 10.78 31.88
CA GLN A 97 -27.83 9.86 32.69
C GLN A 97 -29.09 10.61 33.14
N GLN A 98 -29.94 10.87 32.17
CA GLN A 98 -31.36 11.15 32.37
C GLN A 98 -32.03 10.60 31.12
N TRP A 99 -33.25 10.09 31.24
CA TRP A 99 -33.95 9.26 30.23
C TRP A 99 -33.58 7.77 30.28
N SER A 100 -33.77 7.18 31.46
CA SER A 100 -34.20 5.78 31.60
C SER A 100 -35.33 5.76 32.62
N SER A 101 -36.56 5.94 32.13
CA SER A 101 -37.81 5.55 32.77
C SER A 101 -38.72 5.01 31.68
#